data_AF-A0A178UQ13-F1
#
_entry.id   AF-A0A178UQ13-F1
#
_cell.length_a   1.000
_cell.length_b   1.000
_cell.length_c   1.000
_cell.angle_alpha   90.00
_cell.angle_beta   90.00
_cell.angle_gamma   90.00
#
_symmetry.space_group_name_H-M   'P 1'
#
loop_
_entity.id
_entity.type
_entity.pdbx_description
1 polymer ?
#
loop_
_entity_poly.entity_id
_entity_poly.type
_entity_poly.pdbx_seq_one_letter_code
_entity_poly.pdbx_strand_id
1 'polypeptide(L)'
;MPVRSDFPEDFIFGAATSAYQVEGAAHEDGRGPSIWDTFSEKYPEKIKDGSNGSIASDSYHLYKEDVGLLHQIGFDAYRFSISWSRILPRGNLKGGINQAGIDYYNNLINELLSKGIKPFATIFHWDTPQSLEDAYGGFLGAEIVNDFRDYADICFKNFGDRVKHWMTLNEPLTVVQQGYVAGVMAPGRCSKFTNPNCTAGNGATEPYIVGHNLILAHGEAVKVYREKYKASQKGQVGIALNAGWNLPYSESAEDRLAAARAMAFTFDYFMEPLVTGKYPIDMVNYVKGGRLPTFTAKQSKMLKGSYDFIGINYYSSSYAKDVPCSSENVTLFSDPCASVTGEREGVPIGPKAASDWLLIYPKGIRDLLLYANTSSRILSCT
;
A
#
# COMPACT_ATOMS: atom_id res chain seq x y z
N MET A 1 -30.22 10.21 -2.92
CA MET A 1 -29.17 9.32 -2.38
C MET A 1 -28.97 8.20 -3.38
N PRO A 2 -27.74 7.72 -3.60
CA PRO A 2 -27.53 6.57 -4.47
C PRO A 2 -28.19 5.32 -3.89
N VAL A 3 -28.68 4.45 -4.76
CA VAL A 3 -29.27 3.15 -4.44
C VAL A 3 -28.54 2.04 -5.20
N ARG A 4 -28.65 0.79 -4.75
CA ARG A 4 -27.92 -0.35 -5.33
C ARG A 4 -28.20 -0.53 -6.83
N SER A 5 -29.42 -0.24 -7.28
CA SER A 5 -29.83 -0.32 -8.69
C SER A 5 -29.24 0.76 -9.59
N ASP A 6 -28.55 1.76 -9.04
CA ASP A 6 -27.79 2.74 -9.84
C ASP A 6 -26.51 2.13 -10.43
N PHE A 7 -26.13 0.92 -9.97
CA PHE A 7 -24.93 0.19 -10.39
C PHE A 7 -25.31 -1.11 -11.11
N PRO A 8 -24.44 -1.64 -12.00
CA PRO A 8 -24.63 -2.96 -12.60
C PRO A 8 -24.82 -4.06 -11.56
N GLU A 9 -25.56 -5.12 -11.92
CA GLU A 9 -25.87 -6.23 -11.00
C GLU A 9 -24.61 -6.94 -10.47
N ASP A 10 -23.53 -6.95 -11.24
CA ASP A 10 -22.25 -7.54 -10.90
C ASP A 10 -21.30 -6.59 -10.15
N PHE A 11 -21.73 -5.36 -9.85
CA PHE A 11 -20.96 -4.41 -9.04
C PHE A 11 -20.88 -4.90 -7.59
N ILE A 12 -19.66 -4.92 -7.04
CA ILE A 12 -19.36 -5.47 -5.72
C ILE A 12 -19.31 -4.33 -4.71
N PHE A 13 -20.17 -4.39 -3.69
CA PHE A 13 -20.04 -3.57 -2.49
C PHE A 13 -19.40 -4.37 -1.37
N GLY A 14 -18.45 -3.79 -0.65
CA GLY A 14 -17.75 -4.47 0.43
C GLY A 14 -17.19 -3.52 1.47
N ALA A 15 -16.59 -4.10 2.51
CA ALA A 15 -15.82 -3.40 3.52
C ALA A 15 -14.36 -3.91 3.53
N ALA A 16 -13.46 -3.14 4.17
CA ALA A 16 -12.04 -3.46 4.20
C ALA A 16 -11.42 -3.27 5.59
N THR A 17 -10.46 -4.12 5.94
CA THR A 17 -9.63 -4.06 7.15
C THR A 17 -8.17 -4.45 6.84
N SER A 18 -7.29 -4.36 7.84
CA SER A 18 -5.94 -4.91 7.80
C SER A 18 -5.60 -5.63 9.09
N ALA A 19 -4.70 -6.61 9.00
CA ALA A 19 -4.36 -7.54 10.07
C ALA A 19 -3.97 -6.82 11.36
N TYR A 20 -2.96 -5.95 11.32
CA TYR A 20 -2.47 -5.26 12.53
C TYR A 20 -3.53 -4.33 13.16
N GLN A 21 -4.46 -3.80 12.35
CA GLN A 21 -5.48 -2.87 12.83
C GLN A 21 -6.66 -3.55 13.53
N VAL A 22 -6.92 -4.84 13.27
CA VAL A 22 -8.13 -5.52 13.79
C VAL A 22 -7.87 -6.85 14.49
N GLU A 23 -6.85 -7.62 14.09
CA GLU A 23 -6.68 -9.00 14.58
C GLU A 23 -6.38 -9.08 16.07
N GLY A 24 -5.42 -8.29 16.56
CA GLY A 24 -4.86 -8.51 17.89
C GLY A 24 -4.12 -9.84 17.99
N ALA A 25 -4.20 -10.47 19.17
CA ALA A 25 -3.53 -11.73 19.48
C ALA A 25 -2.05 -11.70 19.06
N ALA A 26 -1.37 -10.58 19.36
CA ALA A 26 -0.06 -10.26 18.79
C ALA A 26 1.05 -11.24 19.20
N HIS A 27 0.87 -11.94 20.32
CA HIS A 27 1.84 -12.91 20.87
C HIS A 27 1.26 -14.32 21.00
N GLU A 28 0.15 -14.61 20.32
CA GLU A 28 -0.54 -15.90 20.42
C GLU A 28 -0.18 -16.82 19.26
N ASP A 29 -0.34 -18.13 19.51
CA ASP A 29 -0.26 -19.19 18.51
C ASP A 29 0.98 -19.11 17.59
N GLY A 30 2.11 -18.71 18.18
CA GLY A 30 3.40 -18.67 17.49
C GLY A 30 3.60 -17.53 16.50
N ARG A 31 2.73 -16.51 16.46
CA ARG A 31 2.96 -15.28 15.69
C ARG A 31 4.25 -14.59 16.14
N GLY A 32 5.07 -14.16 15.18
CA GLY A 32 6.23 -13.29 15.44
C GLY A 32 5.87 -11.80 15.43
N PRO A 33 6.69 -10.92 16.03
CA PRO A 33 6.47 -9.49 15.98
C PRO A 33 6.67 -8.93 14.56
N SER A 34 5.83 -7.98 14.19
CA SER A 34 6.01 -7.09 13.05
C SER A 34 6.67 -5.78 13.49
N ILE A 35 7.09 -4.97 12.52
CA ILE A 35 7.65 -3.63 12.78
C ILE A 35 6.66 -2.72 13.53
N TRP A 36 5.36 -2.92 13.38
CA TRP A 36 4.34 -2.13 14.08
C TRP A 36 4.19 -2.53 15.55
N ASP A 37 4.32 -3.82 15.87
CA ASP A 37 4.39 -4.30 17.26
C ASP A 37 5.57 -3.60 17.97
N THR A 38 6.76 -3.72 17.37
CA THR A 38 7.98 -3.12 17.95
C THR A 38 7.91 -1.60 18.02
N PHE A 39 7.38 -0.93 16.98
CA PHE A 39 7.31 0.53 16.93
C PHE A 39 6.39 1.10 18.00
N SER A 40 5.18 0.55 18.15
CA SER A 40 4.19 1.04 19.12
C SER A 40 4.58 0.71 20.56
N GLU A 41 5.15 -0.47 20.81
CA GLU A 41 5.58 -0.87 22.16
C GLU A 41 6.83 -0.11 22.62
N LYS A 42 7.79 0.12 21.71
CA LYS A 42 9.05 0.80 22.05
C LYS A 42 8.93 2.32 22.07
N TYR A 43 8.05 2.88 21.25
CA TYR A 43 7.85 4.32 21.10
C TYR A 43 6.37 4.71 21.26
N PRO A 44 5.74 4.43 22.42
CA PRO A 44 4.34 4.74 22.64
C PRO A 44 4.06 6.23 22.50
N GLU A 45 5.03 7.11 22.75
CA GLU A 45 4.92 8.56 22.56
C GLU A 45 4.74 8.98 21.09
N LYS A 46 5.03 8.08 20.13
CA LYS A 46 4.75 8.31 18.71
C LYS A 46 3.32 7.96 18.32
N ILE A 47 2.56 7.32 19.22
CA ILE A 47 1.13 7.07 19.07
C ILE A 47 0.38 8.13 19.88
N LYS A 48 -0.60 8.80 19.26
CA LYS A 48 -1.27 9.98 19.84
C LYS A 48 -1.84 9.74 21.25
N ASP A 49 -2.35 8.54 21.51
CA ASP A 49 -2.91 8.12 22.80
C ASP A 49 -2.07 7.05 23.52
N GLY A 50 -0.88 6.71 22.99
CA GLY A 50 -0.01 5.67 23.54
C GLY A 50 -0.53 4.24 23.39
N SER A 51 -1.60 4.01 22.61
CA SER A 51 -2.13 2.66 22.38
C SER A 51 -1.28 1.83 21.41
N ASN A 52 -1.61 0.54 21.26
CA ASN A 52 -0.96 -0.38 20.32
C ASN A 52 -1.98 -1.41 19.75
N GLY A 53 -1.52 -2.21 18.78
CA GLY A 53 -2.33 -3.25 18.13
C GLY A 53 -2.32 -4.61 18.82
N SER A 54 -1.87 -4.74 20.07
CA SER A 54 -1.71 -6.06 20.72
C SER A 54 -3.04 -6.81 20.87
N ILE A 55 -4.13 -6.08 21.14
CA ILE A 55 -5.52 -6.60 21.19
C ILE A 55 -6.34 -6.11 19.98
N ALA A 56 -6.19 -4.83 19.59
CA ALA A 56 -6.95 -4.22 18.51
C ALA A 56 -8.48 -4.40 18.68
N SER A 57 -9.19 -4.93 17.67
CA SER A 57 -10.62 -5.29 17.74
C SER A 57 -10.85 -6.77 18.07
N ASP A 58 -9.77 -7.50 18.38
CA ASP A 58 -9.77 -8.93 18.70
C ASP A 58 -10.36 -9.84 17.60
N SER A 59 -10.27 -9.41 16.34
CA SER A 59 -10.77 -10.17 15.18
C SER A 59 -10.07 -11.52 14.99
N TYR A 60 -8.94 -11.78 15.66
CA TYR A 60 -8.35 -13.12 15.70
C TYR A 60 -9.30 -14.14 16.34
N HIS A 61 -9.95 -13.75 17.43
CA HIS A 61 -10.94 -14.58 18.13
C HIS A 61 -12.37 -14.36 17.61
N LEU A 62 -12.69 -13.12 17.23
CA LEU A 62 -14.04 -12.67 16.92
C LEU A 62 -14.38 -12.63 15.42
N TYR A 63 -13.55 -13.20 14.53
CA TYR A 63 -13.78 -13.12 13.08
C TYR A 63 -15.16 -13.61 12.64
N LYS A 64 -15.80 -14.54 13.37
CA LYS A 64 -17.17 -14.98 13.06
C LYS A 64 -18.21 -13.89 13.28
N GLU A 65 -18.01 -13.03 14.27
CA GLU A 65 -18.84 -11.86 14.53
C GLU A 65 -18.66 -10.84 13.40
N ASP A 66 -17.41 -10.58 12.99
CA ASP A 66 -17.10 -9.72 11.85
C ASP A 66 -17.80 -10.20 10.57
N VAL A 67 -17.70 -11.51 10.25
CA VAL A 67 -18.40 -12.10 9.09
C VAL A 67 -19.92 -12.01 9.25
N GLY A 68 -20.44 -12.22 10.45
CA GLY A 68 -21.87 -12.05 10.76
C GLY A 68 -22.37 -10.64 10.45
N LEU A 69 -21.62 -9.61 10.85
CA LEU A 69 -21.94 -8.20 10.57
C LEU A 69 -21.89 -7.88 9.08
N LEU A 70 -20.86 -8.34 8.36
CA LEU A 70 -20.74 -8.16 6.92
C LEU A 70 -21.96 -8.74 6.17
N HIS A 71 -22.39 -9.93 6.58
CA HIS A 71 -23.57 -10.60 6.01
C HIS A 71 -24.87 -9.85 6.33
N GLN A 72 -25.05 -9.40 7.58
CA GLN A 72 -26.24 -8.65 8.00
C GLN A 72 -26.39 -7.31 7.26
N ILE A 73 -25.29 -6.61 6.99
CA ILE A 73 -25.30 -5.38 6.20
C ILE A 73 -25.60 -5.65 4.72
N GLY A 74 -25.30 -6.86 4.24
CA GLY A 74 -25.52 -7.27 2.85
C GLY A 74 -24.35 -6.95 1.92
N PHE A 75 -23.11 -7.01 2.42
CA PHE A 75 -21.91 -6.85 1.60
C PHE A 75 -21.64 -8.09 0.74
N ASP A 76 -21.15 -7.86 -0.48
CA ASP A 76 -20.79 -8.90 -1.44
C ASP A 76 -19.36 -9.42 -1.23
N ALA A 77 -18.49 -8.60 -0.64
CA ALA A 77 -17.09 -8.90 -0.49
C ALA A 77 -16.50 -8.33 0.81
N TYR A 78 -15.42 -8.96 1.25
CA TYR A 78 -14.59 -8.49 2.34
C TYR A 78 -13.13 -8.45 1.91
N ARG A 79 -12.53 -7.27 2.02
CA ARG A 79 -11.10 -7.08 1.81
C ARG A 79 -10.37 -7.13 3.16
N PHE A 80 -9.53 -8.13 3.37
CA PHE A 80 -8.69 -8.23 4.57
C PHE A 80 -7.22 -8.36 4.16
N SER A 81 -6.29 -8.28 5.11
CA SER A 81 -4.89 -8.63 4.85
C SER A 81 -4.47 -9.85 5.65
N ILE A 82 -3.46 -10.55 5.13
CA ILE A 82 -2.83 -11.70 5.78
C ILE A 82 -1.58 -11.19 6.49
N SER A 83 -1.41 -11.51 7.77
CA SER A 83 -0.27 -11.05 8.53
C SER A 83 0.97 -11.87 8.20
N TRP A 84 2.00 -11.20 7.67
CA TRP A 84 3.24 -11.89 7.28
C TRP A 84 3.90 -12.53 8.51
N SER A 85 4.01 -11.79 9.61
CA SER A 85 4.63 -12.31 10.84
C SER A 85 3.79 -13.40 11.54
N ARG A 86 2.50 -13.52 11.20
CA ARG A 86 1.66 -14.65 11.67
C ARG A 86 1.90 -15.92 10.86
N ILE A 87 2.11 -15.83 9.55
CA ILE A 87 2.39 -16.97 8.67
C ILE A 87 3.86 -17.43 8.76
N LEU A 88 4.79 -16.48 8.77
CA LEU A 88 6.23 -16.71 8.88
C LEU A 88 6.77 -15.88 10.08
N PRO A 89 6.87 -16.46 11.27
CA PRO A 89 7.25 -15.73 12.48
C PRO A 89 8.62 -15.06 12.44
N ARG A 90 9.57 -15.61 11.67
CA ARG A 90 10.88 -14.97 11.41
C ARG A 90 10.97 -14.32 10.02
N GLY A 91 9.83 -14.18 9.35
CA GLY A 91 9.65 -13.56 8.04
C GLY A 91 10.10 -14.35 6.82
N ASN A 92 10.89 -15.41 6.98
CA ASN A 92 11.35 -16.24 5.86
C ASN A 92 11.19 -17.73 6.13
N LEU A 93 11.32 -18.55 5.08
CA LEU A 93 11.12 -20.01 5.15
C LEU A 93 12.07 -20.72 6.12
N LYS A 94 13.25 -20.14 6.42
CA LYS A 94 14.19 -20.73 7.41
C LYS A 94 13.63 -20.65 8.82
N GLY A 95 12.74 -19.70 9.09
CA GLY A 95 12.05 -19.55 10.37
C GLY A 95 10.92 -20.55 10.62
N GLY A 96 10.54 -21.33 9.61
CA GLY A 96 9.40 -22.23 9.65
C GLY A 96 8.08 -21.52 9.34
N ILE A 97 7.11 -22.31 8.89
CA ILE A 97 5.74 -21.87 8.63
C ILE A 97 4.93 -22.13 9.90
N ASN A 98 4.18 -21.13 10.34
CA ASN A 98 3.27 -21.26 11.47
C ASN A 98 1.91 -21.81 11.00
N GLN A 99 1.62 -23.07 11.34
CA GLN A 99 0.39 -23.73 10.93
C GLN A 99 -0.86 -23.08 11.55
N ALA A 100 -0.79 -22.62 12.80
CA ALA A 100 -1.93 -21.96 13.43
C ALA A 100 -2.32 -20.65 12.72
N GLY A 101 -1.33 -19.91 12.22
CA GLY A 101 -1.56 -18.77 11.33
C GLY A 101 -2.29 -19.16 10.04
N ILE A 102 -1.88 -20.26 9.40
CA ILE A 102 -2.57 -20.79 8.22
C ILE A 102 -4.02 -21.19 8.55
N ASP A 103 -4.22 -21.86 9.68
CA ASP A 103 -5.53 -22.34 10.12
C ASP A 103 -6.49 -21.18 10.40
N TYR A 104 -6.02 -20.09 11.01
CA TYR A 104 -6.80 -18.88 11.21
C TYR A 104 -7.37 -18.32 9.90
N TYR A 105 -6.50 -18.07 8.90
CA TYR A 105 -6.98 -17.51 7.62
C TYR A 105 -7.84 -18.51 6.84
N ASN A 106 -7.55 -19.82 6.92
CA ASN A 106 -8.43 -20.84 6.36
C ASN A 106 -9.84 -20.75 6.96
N ASN A 107 -9.94 -20.60 8.28
CA ASN A 107 -11.20 -20.49 8.99
C ASN A 107 -11.96 -19.21 8.62
N LEU A 108 -11.28 -18.06 8.59
CA LEU A 108 -11.87 -16.79 8.14
C LEU A 108 -12.39 -16.90 6.69
N ILE A 109 -11.57 -17.41 5.77
CA ILE A 109 -11.95 -17.58 4.36
C ILE A 109 -13.16 -18.50 4.22
N ASN A 110 -13.18 -19.62 4.94
CA ASN A 110 -14.30 -20.56 4.91
C ASN A 110 -15.58 -19.93 5.48
N GLU A 111 -15.48 -19.17 6.57
CA GLU A 111 -16.62 -18.49 7.18
C GLU A 111 -17.20 -17.44 6.22
N LEU A 112 -16.37 -16.60 5.59
CA LEU A 112 -16.79 -15.62 4.57
C LEU A 112 -17.57 -16.30 3.44
N LEU A 113 -17.01 -17.37 2.87
CA LEU A 113 -17.62 -18.10 1.77
C LEU A 113 -18.94 -18.79 2.20
N SER A 114 -19.02 -19.27 3.45
CA SER A 114 -20.25 -19.86 3.99
C SER A 114 -21.42 -18.86 4.04
N LYS A 115 -21.12 -17.56 4.08
CA LYS A 115 -22.09 -16.45 4.05
C LYS A 115 -22.23 -15.80 2.68
N GLY A 116 -21.62 -16.37 1.63
CA GLY A 116 -21.66 -15.84 0.27
C GLY A 116 -20.78 -14.60 0.06
N ILE A 117 -19.89 -14.27 1.00
CA ILE A 117 -19.02 -13.09 0.93
C ILE A 117 -17.71 -13.46 0.22
N LYS A 118 -17.36 -12.72 -0.83
CA LYS A 118 -16.14 -12.96 -1.61
C LYS A 118 -14.90 -12.44 -0.87
N PRO A 119 -13.87 -13.27 -0.63
CA PRO A 119 -12.63 -12.81 -0.02
C PRO A 119 -11.74 -12.06 -1.04
N PHE A 120 -11.31 -10.86 -0.67
CA PHE A 120 -10.28 -10.07 -1.35
C PHE A 120 -9.06 -9.98 -0.43
N ALA A 121 -8.02 -10.78 -0.68
CA ALA A 121 -6.89 -10.87 0.23
C ALA A 121 -5.77 -9.91 -0.18
N THR A 122 -5.32 -9.08 0.76
CA THR A 122 -4.09 -8.27 0.64
C THR A 122 -2.93 -9.02 1.28
N ILE A 123 -1.86 -9.29 0.54
CA ILE A 123 -0.72 -10.09 1.03
C ILE A 123 0.12 -9.28 2.01
N PHE A 124 0.38 -8.01 1.71
CA PHE A 124 1.15 -7.12 2.59
C PHE A 124 0.40 -5.82 2.89
N HIS A 125 0.24 -5.53 4.18
CA HIS A 125 -0.34 -4.29 4.67
C HIS A 125 0.53 -3.72 5.80
N TRP A 126 1.75 -3.33 5.43
CA TRP A 126 2.71 -2.56 6.25
C TRP A 126 3.31 -3.32 7.44
N ASP A 127 3.00 -4.60 7.59
CA ASP A 127 3.30 -5.42 8.76
C ASP A 127 4.54 -6.31 8.56
N THR A 128 5.64 -5.70 8.08
CA THR A 128 6.91 -6.39 7.86
C THR A 128 7.34 -7.13 9.12
N PRO A 129 7.72 -8.42 9.07
CA PRO A 129 8.24 -9.13 10.23
C PRO A 129 9.50 -8.44 10.79
N GLN A 130 9.53 -8.16 12.09
CA GLN A 130 10.63 -7.44 12.74
C GLN A 130 11.97 -8.15 12.53
N SER A 131 11.98 -9.49 12.45
CA SER A 131 13.20 -10.25 12.17
C SER A 131 13.86 -9.91 10.82
N LEU A 132 13.09 -9.48 9.81
CA LEU A 132 13.65 -9.03 8.53
C LEU A 132 14.16 -7.59 8.61
N GLU A 133 13.47 -6.74 9.39
CA GLU A 133 13.93 -5.39 9.72
C GLU A 133 15.28 -5.44 10.47
N ASP A 134 15.41 -6.32 11.46
CA ASP A 134 16.65 -6.52 12.23
C ASP A 134 17.78 -7.12 11.38
N ALA A 135 17.46 -8.02 10.45
CA ALA A 135 18.45 -8.74 9.65
C ALA A 135 19.10 -7.85 8.57
N TYR A 136 18.31 -7.05 7.86
CA TYR A 136 18.79 -6.27 6.72
C TYR A 136 18.01 -4.96 6.47
N GLY A 137 17.23 -4.49 7.45
CA GLY A 137 16.44 -3.25 7.33
C GLY A 137 15.14 -3.41 6.53
N GLY A 138 14.61 -4.64 6.46
CA GLY A 138 13.31 -4.90 5.83
C GLY A 138 13.32 -4.47 4.37
N PHE A 139 12.44 -3.54 3.99
CA PHE A 139 12.38 -3.06 2.61
C PHE A 139 13.56 -2.20 2.16
N LEU A 140 14.51 -1.86 3.04
CA LEU A 140 15.80 -1.27 2.63
C LEU A 140 16.74 -2.31 2.02
N GLY A 141 16.65 -3.58 2.45
CA GLY A 141 17.46 -4.67 1.91
C GLY A 141 16.84 -5.29 0.65
N ALA A 142 17.65 -5.62 -0.34
CA ALA A 142 17.18 -6.23 -1.60
C ALA A 142 16.69 -7.68 -1.39
N GLU A 143 17.13 -8.32 -0.30
CA GLU A 143 16.75 -9.67 0.13
C GLU A 143 15.24 -9.81 0.35
N ILE A 144 14.58 -8.72 0.77
CA ILE A 144 13.13 -8.69 1.03
C ILE A 144 12.29 -9.14 -0.17
N VAL A 145 12.80 -8.95 -1.40
CA VAL A 145 12.10 -9.31 -2.62
C VAL A 145 11.92 -10.83 -2.71
N ASN A 146 12.95 -11.60 -2.32
CA ASN A 146 12.87 -13.06 -2.30
C ASN A 146 12.03 -13.56 -1.13
N ASP A 147 12.19 -12.97 0.05
CA ASP A 147 11.41 -13.35 1.23
C ASP A 147 9.91 -13.07 1.02
N PHE A 148 9.58 -11.92 0.41
CA PHE A 148 8.20 -11.59 0.04
C PHE A 148 7.63 -12.51 -1.04
N ARG A 149 8.44 -12.85 -2.07
CA ARG A 149 8.06 -13.83 -3.09
C ARG A 149 7.67 -15.17 -2.45
N ASP A 150 8.48 -15.66 -1.51
CA ASP A 150 8.25 -16.94 -0.85
C ASP A 150 7.02 -16.87 0.07
N TYR A 151 6.82 -15.76 0.78
CA TYR A 151 5.60 -15.52 1.56
C TYR A 151 4.33 -15.49 0.68
N ALA A 152 4.38 -14.81 -0.46
CA ALA A 152 3.27 -14.79 -1.41
C ALA A 152 2.99 -16.18 -1.98
N ASP A 153 4.02 -16.97 -2.29
CA ASP A 153 3.90 -18.36 -2.74
C ASP A 153 3.14 -19.22 -1.72
N ILE A 154 3.44 -19.07 -0.43
CA ILE A 154 2.72 -19.75 0.66
C ILE A 154 1.25 -19.34 0.69
N CYS A 155 0.95 -18.05 0.57
CA CYS A 155 -0.42 -17.55 0.55
C CYS A 155 -1.21 -18.15 -0.63
N PHE A 156 -0.64 -18.10 -1.84
CA PHE A 156 -1.29 -18.67 -3.03
C PHE A 156 -1.50 -20.17 -2.90
N LYS A 157 -0.51 -20.90 -2.39
CA LYS A 157 -0.58 -22.36 -2.21
C LYS A 157 -1.69 -22.77 -1.25
N ASN A 158 -1.84 -22.08 -0.12
CA ASN A 158 -2.73 -22.50 0.95
C ASN A 158 -4.15 -21.97 0.81
N PHE A 159 -4.34 -20.82 0.15
CA PHE A 159 -5.62 -20.12 0.14
C PHE A 159 -6.19 -19.89 -1.27
N GLY A 160 -5.36 -20.00 -2.33
CA GLY A 160 -5.75 -19.64 -3.70
C GLY A 160 -6.73 -20.61 -4.37
N ASP A 161 -6.99 -21.77 -3.78
CA ASP A 161 -8.10 -22.63 -4.15
C ASP A 161 -9.46 -21.93 -3.93
N ARG A 162 -9.56 -21.06 -2.92
CA ARG A 162 -10.77 -20.31 -2.52
C ARG A 162 -10.68 -18.80 -2.79
N VAL A 163 -9.54 -18.17 -2.54
CA VAL A 163 -9.32 -16.73 -2.77
C VAL A 163 -9.05 -16.46 -4.24
N LYS A 164 -9.90 -15.63 -4.86
CA LYS A 164 -9.83 -15.31 -6.29
C LYS A 164 -9.41 -13.88 -6.60
N HIS A 165 -9.27 -13.00 -5.61
CA HIS A 165 -8.83 -11.62 -5.79
C HIS A 165 -7.71 -11.32 -4.81
N TRP A 166 -6.51 -11.11 -5.35
CA TRP A 166 -5.29 -10.88 -4.59
C TRP A 166 -4.78 -9.47 -4.81
N MET A 167 -4.40 -8.78 -3.74
CA MET A 167 -3.64 -7.53 -3.81
C MET A 167 -2.28 -7.78 -3.19
N THR A 168 -1.20 -7.61 -3.93
CA THR A 168 0.14 -7.90 -3.38
C THR A 168 0.49 -6.93 -2.26
N LEU A 169 0.29 -5.63 -2.51
CA LEU A 169 0.66 -4.54 -1.60
C LEU A 169 -0.55 -3.63 -1.38
N ASN A 170 -0.68 -3.12 -0.16
CA ASN A 170 -1.51 -1.96 0.17
C ASN A 170 -0.65 -0.70 0.28
N GLU A 171 -1.01 0.35 -0.44
CA GLU A 171 -0.52 1.71 -0.25
C GLU A 171 1.01 1.81 -0.07
N PRO A 172 1.79 1.34 -1.06
CA PRO A 172 3.25 1.41 -0.96
C PRO A 172 3.75 2.87 -0.87
N LEU A 173 2.97 3.84 -1.37
CA LEU A 173 3.26 5.27 -1.20
C LEU A 173 3.21 5.70 0.28
N THR A 174 2.25 5.20 1.06
CA THR A 174 2.16 5.48 2.50
C THR A 174 3.37 4.92 3.23
N VAL A 175 3.82 3.70 2.89
CA VAL A 175 5.03 3.09 3.48
C VAL A 175 6.24 3.99 3.26
N VAL A 176 6.49 4.43 2.02
CA VAL A 176 7.67 5.26 1.72
C VAL A 176 7.58 6.65 2.36
N GLN A 177 6.43 7.32 2.26
CA GLN A 177 6.27 8.70 2.73
C GLN A 177 6.24 8.78 4.26
N GLN A 178 5.44 7.94 4.91
CA GLN A 178 5.23 8.05 6.36
C GLN A 178 6.29 7.28 7.16
N GLY A 179 6.79 6.16 6.62
CA GLY A 179 7.79 5.31 7.27
C GLY A 179 9.24 5.78 7.09
N TYR A 180 9.57 6.41 5.94
CA TYR A 180 10.95 6.73 5.55
C TYR A 180 11.21 8.19 5.16
N VAL A 181 10.17 9.04 5.05
CA VAL A 181 10.35 10.50 4.89
C VAL A 181 9.93 11.25 6.14
N ALA A 182 8.69 11.08 6.60
CA ALA A 182 8.16 11.77 7.78
C ALA A 182 8.58 11.10 9.09
N GLY A 183 8.80 9.78 9.08
CA GLY A 183 9.20 9.00 10.25
C GLY A 183 8.12 8.86 11.33
N VAL A 184 6.85 9.03 10.96
CA VAL A 184 5.69 8.98 11.87
C VAL A 184 4.99 7.61 11.89
N MET A 185 5.30 6.73 10.94
CA MET A 185 4.85 5.34 10.91
C MET A 185 6.06 4.40 11.00
N ALA A 186 5.86 3.14 11.42
CA ALA A 186 6.93 2.14 11.49
C ALA A 186 7.66 1.98 10.14
N PRO A 187 9.01 1.87 10.11
CA PRO A 187 9.93 1.80 11.25
C PRO A 187 10.34 3.18 11.82
N GLY A 188 9.77 4.27 11.33
CA GLY A 188 9.93 5.61 11.92
C GLY A 188 11.23 6.30 11.57
N ARG A 189 11.70 6.13 10.34
CA ARG A 189 12.98 6.66 9.85
C ARG A 189 12.77 7.97 9.12
N CYS A 190 13.63 8.95 9.39
CA CYS A 190 13.67 10.19 8.64
C CYS A 190 15.01 10.91 8.79
N SER A 191 15.23 11.91 7.94
CA SER A 191 16.37 12.82 8.11
C SER A 191 16.21 13.66 9.38
N LYS A 192 17.31 13.91 10.12
CA LYS A 192 17.28 14.72 11.36
C LYS A 192 16.68 16.13 11.18
N PHE A 193 16.85 16.74 10.01
CA PHE A 193 16.28 18.05 9.71
C PHE A 193 14.76 18.01 9.48
N THR A 194 14.19 16.84 9.17
CA THR A 194 12.74 16.65 9.04
C THR A 194 12.10 16.56 10.42
N ASN A 195 12.69 15.80 11.32
CA ASN A 195 12.26 15.68 12.71
C ASN A 195 13.49 15.43 13.61
N PRO A 196 13.78 16.30 14.59
CA PRO A 196 14.91 16.12 15.50
C PRO A 196 14.87 14.81 16.30
N ASN A 197 13.68 14.22 16.49
CA ASN A 197 13.48 12.96 17.20
C ASN A 197 13.74 11.72 16.31
N CYS A 198 14.02 11.88 15.01
CA CYS A 198 14.45 10.77 14.18
C CYS A 198 15.88 10.35 14.55
N THR A 199 16.00 9.09 14.95
CA THR A 199 17.27 8.50 15.40
C THR A 199 18.09 7.95 14.24
N ALA A 200 17.47 7.67 13.11
CA ALA A 200 18.09 7.20 11.87
C ALA A 200 17.22 7.54 10.66
N GLY A 201 17.82 7.48 9.48
CA GLY A 201 17.11 7.64 8.22
C GLY A 201 17.75 8.65 7.27
N ASN A 202 17.37 8.56 6.01
CA ASN A 202 17.68 9.56 5.00
C ASN A 202 16.50 9.69 4.03
N GLY A 203 15.66 10.70 4.27
CA GLY A 203 14.46 10.98 3.48
C GLY A 203 14.73 11.37 2.02
N ALA A 204 16.00 11.56 1.63
CA ALA A 204 16.39 11.79 0.24
C ALA A 204 16.62 10.49 -0.54
N THR A 205 16.96 9.39 0.12
CA THR A 205 17.44 8.16 -0.55
C THR A 205 16.65 6.92 -0.15
N GLU A 206 16.40 6.72 1.14
CA GLU A 206 15.71 5.53 1.66
C GLU A 206 14.32 5.30 1.04
N PRO A 207 13.45 6.32 0.88
CA PRO A 207 12.15 6.15 0.26
C PRO A 207 12.21 5.53 -1.14
N TYR A 208 13.24 5.87 -1.92
CA TYR A 208 13.41 5.35 -3.28
C TYR A 208 13.91 3.90 -3.31
N ILE A 209 14.77 3.52 -2.35
CA ILE A 209 15.20 2.13 -2.18
C ILE A 209 14.01 1.26 -1.76
N VAL A 210 13.26 1.71 -0.75
CA VAL A 210 12.06 1.01 -0.25
C VAL A 210 11.01 0.87 -1.34
N GLY A 211 10.70 1.97 -2.04
CA GLY A 211 9.75 1.94 -3.16
C GLY A 211 10.19 1.01 -4.28
N HIS A 212 11.49 0.97 -4.61
CA HIS A 212 12.04 0.05 -5.60
C HIS A 212 11.86 -1.41 -5.19
N ASN A 213 12.21 -1.77 -3.95
CA ASN A 213 12.07 -3.13 -3.45
C ASN A 213 10.60 -3.56 -3.34
N LEU A 214 9.68 -2.65 -2.96
CA LEU A 214 8.23 -2.89 -3.00
C LEU A 214 7.76 -3.21 -4.42
N ILE A 215 8.16 -2.42 -5.43
CA ILE A 215 7.79 -2.66 -6.83
C ILE A 215 8.31 -4.02 -7.31
N LEU A 216 9.56 -4.36 -7.00
CA LEU A 216 10.15 -5.66 -7.36
C LEU A 216 9.46 -6.83 -6.66
N ALA A 217 9.15 -6.68 -5.37
CA ALA A 217 8.41 -7.66 -4.58
C ALA A 217 7.02 -7.92 -5.17
N HIS A 218 6.30 -6.88 -5.58
CA HIS A 218 5.05 -7.01 -6.34
C HIS A 218 5.25 -7.82 -7.63
N GLY A 219 6.23 -7.45 -8.45
CA GLY A 219 6.48 -8.12 -9.73
C GLY A 219 6.82 -9.60 -9.59
N GLU A 220 7.68 -9.97 -8.63
CA GLU A 220 8.03 -11.38 -8.36
C GLU A 220 6.84 -12.17 -7.81
N ALA A 221 6.00 -11.59 -6.95
CA ALA A 221 4.78 -12.24 -6.47
C ALA A 221 3.76 -12.49 -7.61
N VAL A 222 3.54 -11.50 -8.48
CA VAL A 222 2.64 -11.68 -9.65
C VAL A 222 3.19 -12.73 -10.61
N LYS A 223 4.51 -12.73 -10.84
CA LYS A 223 5.18 -13.74 -11.66
C LYS A 223 4.94 -15.15 -11.10
N VAL A 224 5.15 -15.35 -9.80
CA VAL A 224 4.88 -16.64 -9.13
C VAL A 224 3.42 -17.06 -9.33
N TYR A 225 2.47 -16.15 -9.15
CA TYR A 225 1.06 -16.45 -9.36
C TYR A 225 0.77 -16.90 -10.80
N ARG A 226 1.25 -16.14 -11.78
CA ARG A 226 1.02 -16.41 -13.21
C ARG A 226 1.62 -17.73 -13.66
N GLU A 227 2.85 -18.01 -13.23
CA GLU A 227 3.60 -19.20 -13.65
C GLU A 227 3.10 -20.48 -12.94
N LYS A 228 2.75 -20.40 -11.66
CA LYS A 228 2.42 -21.60 -10.85
C LYS A 228 0.93 -21.83 -10.63
N TYR A 229 0.12 -20.77 -10.53
CA TYR A 229 -1.22 -20.86 -9.93
C TYR A 229 -2.37 -20.39 -10.85
N LYS A 230 -2.14 -19.43 -11.75
CA LYS A 230 -3.21 -18.82 -12.57
C LYS A 230 -4.02 -19.85 -13.36
N ALA A 231 -3.36 -20.85 -13.95
CA ALA A 231 -4.01 -21.87 -14.77
C ALA A 231 -4.97 -22.76 -13.96
N SER A 232 -4.60 -23.14 -12.74
CA SER A 232 -5.39 -24.03 -11.89
C SER A 232 -6.39 -23.27 -11.01
N GLN A 233 -5.99 -22.13 -10.46
CA GLN A 233 -6.79 -21.37 -9.49
C GLN A 233 -7.73 -20.34 -10.14
N LYS A 234 -7.40 -19.85 -11.34
CA LYS A 234 -8.21 -18.90 -12.13
C LYS A 234 -8.58 -17.58 -11.42
N GLY A 235 -7.83 -17.18 -10.39
CA GLY A 235 -8.00 -15.89 -9.72
C GLY A 235 -7.30 -14.75 -10.45
N GLN A 236 -7.38 -13.56 -9.89
CA GLN A 236 -6.79 -12.31 -10.37
C GLN A 236 -5.82 -11.73 -9.33
N VAL A 237 -4.75 -11.09 -9.80
CA VAL A 237 -3.76 -10.43 -8.93
C VAL A 237 -3.59 -8.98 -9.34
N GLY A 238 -3.62 -8.08 -8.37
CA GLY A 238 -3.43 -6.65 -8.53
C GLY A 238 -2.64 -6.03 -7.39
N ILE A 239 -2.77 -4.72 -7.26
CA ILE A 239 -2.16 -3.90 -6.21
C ILE A 239 -3.17 -2.83 -5.79
N ALA A 240 -3.17 -2.44 -4.50
CA ALA A 240 -3.97 -1.32 -4.02
C ALA A 240 -3.07 -0.09 -3.83
N LEU A 241 -3.35 0.98 -4.56
CA LEU A 241 -2.60 2.23 -4.54
C LEU A 241 -3.43 3.33 -3.87
N ASN A 242 -2.83 4.07 -2.94
CA ASN A 242 -3.41 5.32 -2.46
C ASN A 242 -2.98 6.49 -3.33
N ALA A 243 -3.95 7.32 -3.67
CA ALA A 243 -3.70 8.60 -4.29
C ALA A 243 -4.88 9.54 -4.04
N GLY A 244 -4.57 10.81 -3.75
CA GLY A 244 -5.51 11.90 -3.93
C GLY A 244 -5.47 12.42 -5.37
N TRP A 245 -6.48 13.20 -5.75
CA TRP A 245 -6.40 13.98 -6.99
C TRP A 245 -5.71 15.32 -6.71
N ASN A 246 -4.69 15.65 -7.49
CA ASN A 246 -3.97 16.91 -7.38
C ASN A 246 -4.44 17.88 -8.47
N LEU A 247 -5.16 18.94 -8.07
CA LEU A 247 -5.55 20.02 -8.96
C LEU A 247 -4.40 21.04 -9.07
N PRO A 248 -4.25 21.74 -10.20
CA PRO A 248 -3.35 22.88 -10.23
C PRO A 248 -3.85 23.98 -9.28
N TYR A 249 -2.94 24.64 -8.56
CA TYR A 249 -3.27 25.72 -7.64
C TYR A 249 -3.94 26.90 -8.38
N SER A 250 -3.40 27.30 -9.55
CA SER A 250 -3.96 28.29 -10.46
C SER A 250 -4.04 27.79 -11.91
N GLU A 251 -4.56 28.61 -12.82
CA GLU A 251 -4.61 28.32 -14.26
C GLU A 251 -3.27 28.60 -14.99
N SER A 252 -2.18 28.78 -14.26
CA SER A 252 -0.85 28.96 -14.86
C SER A 252 -0.36 27.65 -15.50
N ALA A 253 0.56 27.75 -16.46
CA ALA A 253 1.15 26.55 -17.06
C ALA A 253 2.03 25.82 -16.03
N GLU A 254 2.67 26.58 -15.16
CA GLU A 254 3.56 26.14 -14.10
C GLU A 254 2.81 25.27 -13.08
N ASP A 255 1.65 25.72 -12.59
CA ASP A 255 0.85 24.96 -11.61
C ASP A 255 0.22 23.71 -12.24
N ARG A 256 -0.14 23.75 -13.53
CA ARG A 256 -0.56 22.54 -14.27
C ARG A 256 0.56 21.51 -14.35
N LEU A 257 1.79 21.94 -14.64
CA LEU A 257 2.95 21.04 -14.63
C LEU A 257 3.27 20.57 -13.21
N ALA A 258 3.09 21.40 -12.18
CA ALA A 258 3.26 21.00 -10.78
C ALA A 258 2.25 19.92 -10.36
N ALA A 259 1.00 20.01 -10.81
CA ALA A 259 0.00 18.96 -10.59
C ALA A 259 0.39 17.63 -11.27
N ALA A 260 0.92 17.68 -12.49
CA ALA A 260 1.45 16.49 -13.17
C ALA A 260 2.64 15.86 -12.41
N ARG A 261 3.61 16.68 -11.96
CA ARG A 261 4.71 16.20 -11.12
C ARG A 261 4.23 15.63 -9.79
N ALA A 262 3.22 16.22 -9.16
CA ALA A 262 2.62 15.66 -7.96
C ALA A 262 2.00 14.26 -8.22
N MET A 263 1.34 14.05 -9.36
CA MET A 263 0.85 12.73 -9.77
C MET A 263 1.99 11.74 -10.04
N ALA A 264 3.07 12.19 -10.70
CA ALA A 264 4.27 11.40 -10.96
C ALA A 264 4.90 10.82 -9.68
N PHE A 265 4.94 11.62 -8.61
CA PHE A 265 5.52 11.23 -7.31
C PHE A 265 4.50 10.63 -6.32
N THR A 266 3.25 10.40 -6.76
CA THR A 266 2.22 9.75 -5.93
C THR A 266 1.68 8.50 -6.61
N PHE A 267 0.64 8.62 -7.43
CA PHE A 267 -0.01 7.48 -8.09
C PHE A 267 0.93 6.81 -9.12
N ASP A 268 1.57 7.59 -9.99
CA ASP A 268 2.34 7.03 -11.11
C ASP A 268 3.68 6.45 -10.66
N TYR A 269 4.18 6.84 -9.48
CA TYR A 269 5.39 6.26 -8.91
C TYR A 269 5.30 4.72 -8.86
N PHE A 270 4.12 4.21 -8.48
CA PHE A 270 3.86 2.78 -8.44
C PHE A 270 3.07 2.27 -9.64
N MET A 271 2.25 3.09 -10.31
CA MET A 271 1.49 2.63 -11.47
C MET A 271 2.34 2.53 -12.75
N GLU A 272 3.20 3.50 -13.04
CA GLU A 272 3.92 3.55 -14.31
C GLU A 272 4.93 2.40 -14.50
N PRO A 273 5.68 1.95 -13.46
CA PRO A 273 6.51 0.75 -13.59
C PRO A 273 5.72 -0.49 -14.00
N LEU A 274 4.46 -0.60 -13.56
CA LEU A 274 3.57 -1.72 -13.87
C LEU A 274 2.99 -1.61 -15.28
N VAL A 275 2.87 -0.40 -15.83
CA VAL A 275 2.41 -0.17 -17.21
C VAL A 275 3.57 -0.31 -18.19
N THR A 276 4.70 0.34 -17.94
CA THR A 276 5.78 0.53 -18.94
C THR A 276 7.05 -0.25 -18.63
N GLY A 277 7.22 -0.73 -17.39
CA GLY A 277 8.48 -1.27 -16.90
C GLY A 277 9.51 -0.19 -16.52
N LYS A 278 9.10 1.08 -16.40
CA LYS A 278 9.98 2.23 -16.10
C LYS A 278 9.31 3.16 -15.09
N TYR A 279 10.12 3.94 -14.38
CA TYR A 279 9.62 5.03 -13.54
C TYR A 279 9.08 6.19 -14.39
N PRO A 280 8.18 7.03 -13.83
CA PRO A 280 7.74 8.25 -14.47
C PRO A 280 8.90 9.14 -14.89
N ILE A 281 8.80 9.72 -16.09
CA ILE A 281 9.86 10.57 -16.64
C ILE A 281 10.12 11.79 -15.75
N ASP A 282 9.10 12.34 -15.10
CA ASP A 282 9.26 13.41 -14.13
C ASP A 282 10.08 12.97 -12.93
N MET A 283 9.87 11.77 -12.40
CA MET A 283 10.73 11.26 -11.31
C MET A 283 12.18 11.11 -11.77
N VAL A 284 12.42 10.57 -12.96
CA VAL A 284 13.78 10.43 -13.53
C VAL A 284 14.44 11.80 -13.71
N ASN A 285 13.68 12.80 -14.15
CA ASN A 285 14.19 14.14 -14.37
C ASN A 285 14.47 14.89 -13.07
N TYR A 286 13.65 14.74 -12.04
CA TYR A 286 13.72 15.56 -10.84
C TYR A 286 14.52 14.91 -9.69
N VAL A 287 14.60 13.58 -9.62
CA VAL A 287 15.41 12.89 -8.59
C VAL A 287 16.88 12.86 -9.00
N LYS A 288 17.67 13.78 -8.46
CA LYS A 288 19.10 13.95 -8.80
C LYS A 288 20.04 13.06 -7.96
N GLY A 289 21.29 12.95 -8.42
CA GLY A 289 22.37 12.33 -7.65
C GLY A 289 22.33 10.80 -7.57
N GLY A 290 21.68 10.14 -8.53
CA GLY A 290 21.59 8.68 -8.58
C GLY A 290 20.74 8.05 -7.45
N ARG A 291 19.90 8.86 -6.78
CA ARG A 291 19.06 8.42 -5.65
C ARG A 291 17.89 7.53 -6.08
N LEU A 292 17.39 7.69 -7.31
CA LEU A 292 16.38 6.81 -7.90
C LEU A 292 17.06 5.58 -8.50
N PRO A 293 16.80 4.36 -8.00
CA PRO A 293 17.38 3.14 -8.57
C PRO A 293 16.90 2.92 -10.01
N THR A 294 17.59 2.05 -10.75
CA THR A 294 17.22 1.69 -12.13
C THR A 294 16.79 0.23 -12.19
N PHE A 295 15.78 -0.06 -13.02
CA PHE A 295 15.40 -1.44 -13.31
C PHE A 295 16.34 -2.04 -14.35
N THR A 296 16.81 -3.26 -14.11
CA THR A 296 17.42 -4.08 -15.16
C THR A 296 16.39 -4.42 -16.24
N ALA A 297 16.86 -4.81 -17.44
CA ALA A 297 15.97 -5.23 -18.52
C ALA A 297 15.04 -6.39 -18.12
N LYS A 298 15.53 -7.32 -17.28
CA LYS A 298 14.74 -8.44 -16.75
C LYS A 298 13.63 -7.96 -15.80
N GLN A 299 13.95 -7.06 -14.87
CA GLN A 299 12.97 -6.49 -13.95
C GLN A 299 11.92 -5.65 -14.70
N SER A 300 12.35 -4.80 -15.62
CA SER A 300 11.46 -4.01 -16.47
C SER A 300 10.44 -4.88 -17.23
N LYS A 301 10.92 -5.98 -17.84
CA LYS A 301 10.05 -6.96 -18.53
C LYS A 301 9.08 -7.67 -17.59
N MET A 302 9.51 -7.97 -16.36
CA MET A 302 8.67 -8.63 -15.35
C MET A 302 7.53 -7.72 -14.87
N LEU A 303 7.81 -6.42 -14.69
CA LEU A 303 6.84 -5.45 -14.17
C LEU A 303 5.79 -5.05 -15.23
N LYS A 304 6.18 -5.01 -16.51
CA LYS A 304 5.27 -4.60 -17.58
C LYS A 304 4.03 -5.51 -17.64
N GLY A 305 2.86 -4.94 -17.36
CA GLY A 305 1.58 -5.62 -17.32
C GLY A 305 1.42 -6.55 -16.11
N SER A 306 2.13 -6.35 -15.00
CA SER A 306 2.07 -7.21 -13.80
C SER A 306 0.83 -7.02 -12.93
N TYR A 307 -0.34 -6.82 -13.54
CA TYR A 307 -1.62 -6.70 -12.82
C TYR A 307 -2.77 -7.20 -13.71
N ASP A 308 -3.82 -7.70 -13.06
CA ASP A 308 -5.10 -8.05 -13.67
C ASP A 308 -6.20 -7.03 -13.29
N PHE A 309 -6.01 -6.28 -12.19
CA PHE A 309 -6.84 -5.17 -11.74
C PHE A 309 -6.01 -4.20 -10.87
N ILE A 310 -6.52 -2.99 -10.65
CA ILE A 310 -5.93 -1.99 -9.74
C ILE A 310 -6.97 -1.59 -8.70
N GLY A 311 -6.58 -1.63 -7.42
CA GLY A 311 -7.35 -1.04 -6.33
C GLY A 311 -6.93 0.42 -6.12
N ILE A 312 -7.89 1.31 -5.91
CA ILE A 312 -7.65 2.73 -5.63
C ILE A 312 -8.19 3.05 -4.25
N ASN A 313 -7.30 3.40 -3.33
CA ASN A 313 -7.65 3.91 -2.01
C ASN A 313 -7.70 5.45 -2.10
N TYR A 314 -8.90 5.99 -2.22
CA TYR A 314 -9.14 7.43 -2.35
C TYR A 314 -9.85 7.98 -1.12
N TYR A 315 -9.40 9.14 -0.64
CA TYR A 315 -9.98 9.82 0.53
C TYR A 315 -10.14 11.32 0.33
N SER A 316 -9.15 11.99 -0.26
CA SER A 316 -9.06 13.46 -0.30
C SER A 316 -8.48 13.94 -1.63
N SER A 317 -8.42 15.26 -1.81
CA SER A 317 -7.76 15.91 -2.95
C SER A 317 -7.03 17.15 -2.46
N SER A 318 -6.10 17.62 -3.26
CA SER A 318 -5.22 18.74 -2.92
C SER A 318 -4.99 19.63 -4.12
N TYR A 319 -4.48 20.84 -3.87
CA TYR A 319 -3.89 21.70 -4.88
C TYR A 319 -2.38 21.49 -4.93
N ALA A 320 -1.80 21.53 -6.12
CA ALA A 320 -0.37 21.50 -6.38
C ALA A 320 0.06 22.84 -6.98
N LYS A 321 1.08 23.45 -6.37
CA LYS A 321 1.65 24.73 -6.78
C LYS A 321 3.11 24.58 -7.18
N ASP A 322 3.51 25.20 -8.27
CA ASP A 322 4.92 25.26 -8.67
C ASP A 322 5.74 26.03 -7.64
N VAL A 323 6.89 25.46 -7.25
CA VAL A 323 7.82 26.09 -6.31
C VAL A 323 9.25 25.87 -6.78
N PRO A 324 10.20 26.77 -6.44
CA PRO A 324 11.61 26.53 -6.69
C PRO A 324 12.08 25.20 -6.10
N CYS A 325 12.88 24.45 -6.86
CA CYS A 325 13.47 23.20 -6.39
C CYS A 325 14.39 23.45 -5.19
N SER A 326 14.25 22.65 -4.14
CA SER A 326 15.13 22.74 -2.98
C SER A 326 16.53 22.19 -3.31
N SER A 327 17.58 22.92 -2.93
CA SER A 327 18.97 22.45 -2.98
C SER A 327 19.49 21.96 -1.63
N GLU A 328 18.80 22.30 -0.55
CA GLU A 328 19.12 21.92 0.82
C GLU A 328 17.99 21.05 1.40
N ASN A 329 18.31 20.24 2.41
CA ASN A 329 17.32 19.42 3.12
C ASN A 329 16.39 18.62 2.16
N VAL A 330 16.97 18.11 1.08
CA VAL A 330 16.24 17.43 0.01
C VAL A 330 15.63 16.14 0.55
N THR A 331 14.37 15.89 0.20
CA THR A 331 13.64 14.65 0.46
C THR A 331 12.76 14.29 -0.72
N LEU A 332 12.14 13.10 -0.69
CA LEU A 332 11.10 12.73 -1.66
C LEU A 332 9.97 13.78 -1.74
N PHE A 333 9.64 14.49 -0.67
CA PHE A 333 8.60 15.53 -0.69
C PHE A 333 9.02 16.79 -1.45
N SER A 334 10.31 17.14 -1.48
CA SER A 334 10.81 18.33 -2.17
C SER A 334 11.20 18.08 -3.62
N ASP A 335 11.53 16.84 -3.97
CA ASP A 335 11.97 16.44 -5.30
C ASP A 335 11.02 16.85 -6.44
N PRO A 336 9.68 16.82 -6.30
CA PRO A 336 8.77 17.24 -7.36
C PRO A 336 8.87 18.73 -7.71
N CYS A 337 9.55 19.56 -6.90
CA CYS A 337 9.50 21.03 -7.00
C CYS A 337 8.05 21.53 -7.08
N ALA A 338 7.17 20.90 -6.30
CA ALA A 338 5.76 21.22 -6.21
C ALA A 338 5.35 21.18 -4.74
N SER A 339 4.60 22.19 -4.29
CA SER A 339 3.99 22.19 -2.97
C SER A 339 2.57 21.69 -3.09
N VAL A 340 2.17 20.76 -2.21
CA VAL A 340 0.81 20.21 -2.15
C VAL A 340 0.11 20.76 -0.91
N THR A 341 -1.10 21.29 -1.09
CA THR A 341 -1.90 21.89 0.00
C THR A 341 -3.38 21.60 -0.16
N GLY A 342 -4.09 21.45 0.96
CA GLY A 342 -5.54 21.31 0.97
C GLY A 342 -6.30 22.63 0.78
N GLU A 343 -5.59 23.76 0.77
CA GLU A 343 -6.18 25.10 0.77
C GLU A 343 -5.66 25.98 -0.36
N ARG A 344 -6.53 26.81 -0.91
CA ARG A 344 -6.19 27.86 -1.88
C ARG A 344 -6.66 29.20 -1.35
N GLU A 345 -5.73 30.15 -1.19
CA GLU A 345 -6.01 31.48 -0.62
C GLU A 345 -6.71 31.42 0.75
N GLY A 346 -6.34 30.45 1.59
CA GLY A 346 -6.93 30.21 2.91
C GLY A 346 -8.31 29.53 2.88
N VAL A 347 -8.78 29.12 1.70
CA VAL A 347 -10.05 28.39 1.53
C VAL A 347 -9.76 26.91 1.28
N PRO A 348 -10.22 26.00 2.17
CA PRO A 348 -10.10 24.56 1.96
C PRO A 348 -10.82 24.09 0.69
N ILE A 349 -10.23 23.11 -0.01
CA ILE A 349 -10.80 22.50 -1.22
C ILE A 349 -12.18 21.86 -0.97
N GLY A 350 -12.45 21.47 0.28
CA GLY A 350 -13.71 20.94 0.72
C GLY A 350 -13.83 20.93 2.25
N PRO A 351 -15.02 20.57 2.78
CA PRO A 351 -15.23 20.44 4.22
C PRO A 351 -14.24 19.46 4.86
N LYS A 352 -13.75 19.80 6.05
CA LYS A 352 -12.82 18.97 6.82
C LYS A 352 -13.57 17.89 7.61
N ALA A 353 -13.07 16.66 7.59
CA ALA A 353 -13.56 15.57 8.43
C ALA A 353 -12.85 15.58 9.82
N ALA A 354 -12.92 14.47 10.56
CA ALA A 354 -12.28 14.37 11.88
C ALA A 354 -10.74 14.37 11.82
N SER A 355 -10.16 13.76 10.77
CA SER A 355 -8.72 13.72 10.56
C SER A 355 -8.21 15.00 9.90
N ASP A 356 -7.07 15.52 10.36
CA ASP A 356 -6.59 16.84 9.95
C ASP A 356 -6.31 16.99 8.45
N TRP A 357 -5.89 15.91 7.81
CA TRP A 357 -5.54 15.84 6.39
C TRP A 357 -6.73 15.55 5.46
N LEU A 358 -7.91 15.22 6.01
CA LEU A 358 -9.04 14.71 5.23
C LEU A 358 -10.02 15.83 4.88
N LEU A 359 -9.96 16.25 3.60
CA LEU A 359 -10.86 17.25 3.01
C LEU A 359 -11.80 16.56 2.02
N ILE A 360 -13.11 16.72 2.22
CA ILE A 360 -14.14 16.02 1.47
C ILE A 360 -14.28 16.64 0.07
N TYR A 361 -13.75 15.97 -0.95
CA TYR A 361 -13.81 16.46 -2.34
C TYR A 361 -14.23 15.35 -3.34
N PRO A 362 -15.51 14.94 -3.38
CA PRO A 362 -15.94 13.76 -4.15
C PRO A 362 -15.67 13.82 -5.67
N LYS A 363 -15.48 15.00 -6.26
CA LYS A 363 -15.12 15.11 -7.68
C LYS A 363 -13.75 14.49 -7.98
N GLY A 364 -12.83 14.52 -7.02
CA GLY A 364 -11.47 14.01 -7.21
C GLY A 364 -11.40 12.51 -7.47
N ILE A 365 -12.30 11.69 -6.89
CA ILE A 365 -12.30 10.25 -7.19
C ILE A 365 -12.65 9.97 -8.65
N ARG A 366 -13.59 10.73 -9.22
CA ARG A 366 -13.97 10.62 -10.63
C ARG A 366 -12.79 10.99 -11.54
N ASP A 367 -12.12 12.10 -11.23
CA ASP A 367 -11.01 12.59 -12.05
C ASP A 367 -9.80 11.65 -11.96
N LEU A 368 -9.50 11.10 -10.78
CA LEU A 368 -8.48 10.06 -10.61
C LEU A 368 -8.83 8.77 -11.37
N LEU A 369 -10.10 8.34 -11.36
CA LEU A 369 -10.53 7.17 -12.13
C LEU A 369 -10.39 7.38 -13.65
N LEU A 370 -10.76 8.57 -14.14
CA LEU A 370 -10.57 8.92 -15.55
C LEU A 370 -9.08 8.95 -15.92
N TYR A 371 -8.24 9.54 -15.06
CA TYR A 371 -6.80 9.57 -15.21
C TYR A 371 -6.19 8.16 -15.26
N ALA A 372 -6.52 7.31 -14.29
CA ALA A 372 -6.04 5.94 -14.23
C ALA A 372 -6.47 5.13 -15.47
N ASN A 373 -7.69 5.32 -15.95
CA ASN A 373 -8.18 4.68 -17.17
C ASN A 373 -7.44 5.15 -18.43
N THR A 374 -7.07 6.43 -18.55
CA THR A 374 -6.24 6.90 -19.68
C THR A 374 -4.80 6.42 -19.58
N SER A 375 -4.17 6.49 -18.41
CA SER A 375 -2.78 6.10 -18.19
C SER A 375 -2.55 4.59 -18.35
N SER A 376 -3.54 3.76 -17.99
CA SER A 376 -3.51 2.31 -18.20
C SER A 376 -3.82 1.88 -19.64
N ARG A 377 -4.52 2.70 -20.43
CA ARG A 377 -4.88 2.42 -21.84
C ARG A 377 -3.83 2.81 -22.87
N ILE A 378 -2.73 3.46 -22.50
CA ILE A 378 -1.63 3.78 -23.43
C ILE A 378 -1.04 2.50 -24.08
N LEU A 379 -1.43 1.29 -23.63
CA LEU A 379 -1.03 0.00 -24.22
C LEU A 379 -2.15 -0.83 -24.86
N SER A 380 -3.41 -0.37 -24.94
CA SER A 380 -4.42 -1.07 -25.77
C SER A 380 -4.38 -0.64 -27.25
N CYS A 381 -3.52 0.33 -27.60
CA CYS A 381 -3.32 0.84 -28.95
C CYS A 381 -1.84 0.87 -29.38
N THR A 382 -1.13 -0.24 -29.16
CA THR A 382 0.11 -0.62 -29.87
C THR A 382 0.16 -2.13 -29.91
#